data_AF-A0A7X3TM43-F1
#
_entry.id   AF-A0A7X3TM43-F1
#
_cell.length_a   1.000
_cell.length_b   1.000
_cell.length_c   1.000
_cell.angle_alpha   90.00
_cell.angle_beta   90.00
_cell.angle_gamma   90.00
#
_symmetry.space_group_name_H-M   'P 1'
#
loop_
_entity.id
_entity.type
_entity.pdbx_description
1 polymer ?
#
loop_
_entity_poly.entity_id
_entity_poly.type
_entity_poly.pdbx_seq_one_letter_code
_entity_poly.pdbx_strand_id
1 'polypeptide(L)'
;MNAPCVLFPVAGQAYHARSIGGSRRQVVARAAGNAVRCRAVNTGECRPLAGLKVLELTHMVMGPACGLVLADLGADVIKVEPPGGDPTRRLPGSGAGYFPMYNRNKRSICLNLKSPEGMDAALKLADRS
;
A
#
# COMPACT_ATOMS: atom_id res chain seq x y z
N MET A 1 8.01 5.22 -26.88
CA MET A 1 9.43 5.35 -26.46
C MET A 1 9.53 4.81 -25.05
N ASN A 2 9.94 3.55 -24.91
CA ASN A 2 9.96 2.84 -23.63
C ASN A 2 11.35 2.95 -23.01
N ALA A 3 11.43 3.50 -21.80
CA ALA A 3 12.67 3.56 -21.04
C ALA A 3 13.18 2.12 -20.72
N PRO A 4 14.49 1.88 -20.76
CA PRO A 4 15.06 0.58 -20.39
C PRO A 4 14.91 0.35 -18.88
N CYS A 5 14.56 -0.89 -18.51
CA CYS A 5 14.55 -1.33 -17.12
C CYS A 5 15.96 -1.20 -16.53
N VAL A 6 16.16 -0.23 -15.63
CA VAL A 6 17.37 -0.18 -14.79
C VAL A 6 17.19 -1.15 -13.64
N LEU A 7 17.92 -2.27 -13.68
CA LEU A 7 18.18 -3.08 -12.49
C LEU A 7 19.10 -2.25 -11.58
N PHE A 8 18.69 -2.01 -10.34
CA PHE A 8 19.63 -1.58 -9.31
C PHE A 8 20.58 -2.75 -9.00
N PRO A 9 21.90 -2.58 -9.11
CA PRO A 9 22.85 -3.63 -8.82
C PRO A 9 22.94 -3.85 -7.31
N VAL A 10 22.67 -5.06 -6.85
CA VAL A 10 23.39 -5.59 -5.68
C VAL A 10 24.78 -5.96 -6.20
N ALA A 11 25.82 -5.48 -5.52
CA ALA A 11 27.21 -5.51 -5.98
C ALA A 11 27.62 -6.80 -6.74
N GLY A 12 28.12 -6.63 -7.96
CA GLY A 12 29.03 -7.60 -8.60
C GLY A 12 28.45 -8.68 -9.53
N GLN A 13 27.18 -8.63 -9.95
CA GLN A 13 26.63 -9.66 -10.87
C GLN A 13 26.15 -9.08 -12.20
N ALA A 14 26.69 -9.60 -13.30
CA ALA A 14 26.24 -9.32 -14.66
C ALA A 14 25.00 -10.17 -14.97
N TYR A 15 23.87 -9.52 -15.27
CA TYR A 15 22.66 -10.18 -15.73
C TYR A 15 22.45 -9.87 -17.22
N HIS A 16 22.36 -10.91 -18.05
CA HIS A 16 21.95 -10.76 -19.45
C HIS A 16 20.44 -10.99 -19.57
N ALA A 17 19.69 -9.91 -19.81
CA ALA A 17 18.30 -10.01 -20.23
C ALA A 17 18.25 -10.37 -21.72
N ARG A 18 17.76 -11.58 -22.04
CA ARG A 18 17.47 -11.97 -23.43
C ARG A 18 15.97 -11.84 -23.67
N SER A 19 15.57 -10.95 -24.56
CA SER A 19 14.18 -10.83 -25.02
C SER A 19 13.86 -12.01 -25.93
N ILE A 20 12.97 -12.91 -25.49
CA ILE A 20 12.38 -13.92 -26.37
C ILE A 20 11.00 -13.39 -26.76
N GLY A 21 10.78 -13.14 -28.05
CA GLY A 21 9.52 -12.62 -28.57
C GLY A 21 8.34 -13.53 -28.23
N GLY A 22 7.32 -12.97 -27.59
CA GLY A 22 6.09 -13.65 -27.16
C GLY A 22 5.48 -12.93 -25.97
N SER A 23 4.16 -12.82 -25.89
CA SER A 23 3.40 -12.01 -24.91
C SER A 23 3.53 -12.43 -23.43
N ARG A 24 4.52 -13.26 -23.08
CA ARG A 24 4.92 -13.58 -21.71
C ARG A 24 6.41 -13.29 -21.54
N ARG A 25 6.72 -12.11 -21.01
CA ARG A 25 8.08 -11.75 -20.59
C ARG A 25 8.48 -12.57 -19.36
N GLN A 26 9.09 -13.73 -19.57
CA GLN A 26 9.84 -14.41 -18.53
C GLN A 26 11.25 -13.83 -18.48
N VAL A 27 11.58 -13.13 -17.40
CA VAL A 27 12.97 -12.84 -17.05
C VAL A 27 13.45 -13.99 -16.19
N VAL A 28 14.23 -14.90 -16.78
CA VAL A 28 14.84 -16.00 -16.05
C VAL A 28 16.16 -15.51 -15.47
N ALA A 29 16.16 -15.10 -14.21
CA ALA A 29 17.41 -14.92 -13.47
C ALA A 29 17.90 -16.31 -13.03
N ARG A 30 19.00 -16.79 -13.62
CA ARG A 30 19.70 -17.98 -13.12
C ARG A 30 20.78 -17.53 -12.13
N ALA A 31 20.48 -17.62 -10.85
CA ALA A 31 21.51 -17.65 -9.81
C ALA A 31 22.07 -19.08 -9.75
N ALA A 32 23.38 -19.23 -9.86
CA ALA A 32 24.03 -20.50 -9.57
C ALA A 32 23.81 -20.83 -8.08
N GLY A 33 23.19 -21.99 -7.80
CA GLY A 33 23.39 -22.68 -6.52
C GLY A 33 22.23 -22.74 -5.52
N ASN A 34 21.18 -21.91 -5.58
CA ASN A 34 19.96 -22.14 -4.79
C ASN A 34 18.77 -21.38 -5.40
N ALA A 35 17.75 -22.12 -5.84
CA ALA A 35 16.60 -21.54 -6.53
C ALA A 35 15.62 -20.91 -5.52
N VAL A 36 15.82 -19.63 -5.20
CA VAL A 36 14.72 -18.82 -4.68
C VAL A 36 13.73 -18.61 -5.82
N ARG A 37 12.53 -19.19 -5.71
CA ARG A 37 11.45 -18.96 -6.68
C ARG A 37 10.94 -17.52 -6.53
N CYS A 38 11.59 -16.56 -7.20
CA CYS A 38 10.99 -15.25 -7.42
C CYS A 38 9.94 -15.37 -8.52
N ARG A 39 8.66 -15.21 -8.16
CA ARG A 39 7.58 -15.10 -9.15
C ARG A 39 7.81 -13.81 -9.93
N ALA A 40 7.85 -13.90 -11.27
CA ALA A 40 7.91 -12.71 -12.11
C ALA A 40 6.67 -11.85 -11.85
N VAL A 41 6.88 -10.66 -11.27
CA VAL A 41 5.82 -9.65 -11.13
C VAL A 41 5.78 -8.83 -12.41
N ASN A 42 4.60 -8.67 -12.99
CA ASN A 42 4.40 -7.91 -14.22
C ASN A 42 4.80 -6.46 -13.96
N THR A 43 5.87 -5.97 -14.59
CA THR A 43 6.48 -4.65 -14.32
C THR A 43 5.70 -3.47 -14.90
N GLY A 44 4.38 -3.61 -15.09
CA GLY A 44 3.49 -2.53 -15.52
C GLY A 44 2.94 -1.70 -14.35
N GLU A 45 2.60 -2.34 -13.23
CA GLU A 45 2.12 -1.68 -12.00
C GLU A 45 2.39 -2.60 -10.80
N CYS A 46 3.66 -2.78 -10.43
CA CYS A 46 3.98 -3.54 -9.22
C CYS A 46 3.70 -2.64 -8.00
N ARG A 47 2.44 -2.62 -7.55
CA ARG A 47 2.09 -2.12 -6.22
C ARG A 47 2.33 -3.26 -5.22
N PRO A 48 3.41 -3.22 -4.41
CA PRO A 48 3.86 -4.40 -3.65
C PRO A 48 2.86 -4.86 -2.59
N LEU A 49 1.92 -3.99 -2.17
CA LEU A 49 0.86 -4.32 -1.21
C LEU A 49 -0.52 -4.45 -1.87
N ALA A 50 -0.58 -4.55 -3.20
CA ALA A 50 -1.83 -4.76 -3.91
C ALA A 50 -2.55 -6.03 -3.42
N GLY A 51 -3.84 -5.89 -3.15
CA GLY A 51 -4.69 -6.97 -2.63
C GLY A 51 -4.70 -7.09 -1.10
N LEU A 52 -3.82 -6.39 -0.38
CA LEU A 52 -3.93 -6.29 1.07
C LEU A 52 -5.00 -5.28 1.45
N LYS A 53 -5.78 -5.62 2.47
CA LYS A 53 -6.76 -4.73 3.09
C LYS A 53 -6.28 -4.34 4.48
N VAL A 54 -6.29 -3.05 4.80
CA VAL A 54 -5.81 -2.53 6.09
C VAL A 54 -6.90 -1.70 6.74
N LEU A 55 -7.24 -2.02 7.99
CA LEU A 55 -8.14 -1.22 8.81
C LEU A 55 -7.30 -0.27 9.69
N GLU A 56 -7.38 1.04 9.42
CA GLU A 56 -6.68 2.06 10.20
C GLU A 56 -7.61 2.64 11.28
N LEU A 57 -7.28 2.39 12.54
CA LEU A 57 -7.97 2.93 13.73
C LEU A 57 -7.22 4.11 14.38
N THR A 58 -6.21 4.64 13.69
CA THR A 58 -5.36 5.71 14.23
C THR A 58 -5.88 7.09 13.85
N HIS A 59 -5.49 8.10 14.63
CA HIS A 59 -5.88 9.50 14.45
C HIS A 59 -4.66 10.42 14.44
N MET A 60 -4.89 11.69 14.12
CA MET A 60 -3.86 12.73 14.08
C MET A 60 -2.86 12.51 12.95
N VAL A 61 -1.57 12.33 13.27
CA VAL A 61 -0.49 12.46 12.29
C VAL A 61 0.35 11.20 12.19
N MET A 62 0.97 10.75 13.29
CA MET A 62 1.96 9.67 13.26
C MET A 62 1.36 8.32 12.82
N GLY A 63 0.15 7.98 13.28
CA GLY A 63 -0.53 6.76 12.86
C GLY A 63 -0.96 6.80 11.39
N PRO A 64 -1.68 7.86 10.94
CA PRO A 64 -2.05 8.01 9.54
C PRO A 64 -0.87 8.07 8.57
N ALA A 65 0.31 8.51 9.00
CA ALA A 65 1.52 8.44 8.17
C ALA A 65 1.91 7.00 7.80
N CYS A 66 1.74 6.03 8.71
CA CYS A 66 1.97 4.62 8.39
C CYS A 66 0.96 4.11 7.35
N GLY A 67 -0.34 4.38 7.56
CA GLY A 67 -1.36 3.97 6.60
C GLY A 67 -1.21 4.64 5.23
N LEU A 68 -0.67 5.85 5.18
CA LEU A 68 -0.34 6.52 3.92
C LEU A 68 0.69 5.72 3.12
N VAL A 69 1.78 5.31 3.77
CA VAL A 69 2.83 4.50 3.12
C VAL A 69 2.22 3.19 2.60
N LEU A 70 1.37 2.53 3.39
CA LEU A 70 0.70 1.30 2.96
C LEU A 70 -0.22 1.53 1.75
N ALA A 71 -0.99 2.62 1.75
CA ALA A 71 -1.88 2.98 0.64
C ALA A 71 -1.10 3.34 -0.63
N ASP A 72 0.00 4.10 -0.51
CA ASP A 72 0.88 4.48 -1.63
C ASP A 72 1.58 3.25 -2.25
N LEU A 73 1.84 2.22 -1.44
CA LEU A 73 2.33 0.92 -1.89
C LEU A 73 1.22 -0.02 -2.40
N GLY A 74 -0.04 0.43 -2.37
CA GLY A 74 -1.20 -0.19 -3.00
C GLY A 74 -2.10 -1.04 -2.13
N ALA A 75 -1.96 -0.97 -0.81
CA ALA A 75 -2.95 -1.55 0.08
C ALA A 75 -4.28 -0.78 0.00
N ASP A 76 -5.40 -1.49 0.13
CA ASP A 76 -6.71 -0.90 0.33
C ASP A 76 -6.89 -0.52 1.81
N VAL A 77 -6.57 0.73 2.12
CA VAL A 77 -6.60 1.25 3.49
C VAL A 77 -7.95 1.91 3.77
N ILE A 78 -8.66 1.39 4.78
CA ILE A 78 -9.91 1.94 5.30
C ILE A 78 -9.63 2.59 6.65
N LYS A 79 -9.74 3.91 6.71
CA LYS A 79 -9.68 4.69 7.95
C LYS A 79 -11.04 4.65 8.64
N VAL A 80 -11.07 4.21 9.89
CA VAL A 80 -12.22 4.35 10.76
C VAL A 80 -12.10 5.65 11.54
N GLU A 81 -13.10 6.51 11.40
CA GLU A 81 -13.17 7.78 12.09
C GLU A 81 -14.29 7.78 13.12
N PRO A 82 -14.10 8.45 14.26
CA PRO A 82 -15.17 8.60 15.24
C PRO A 82 -16.28 9.52 14.69
N PRO A 83 -17.47 9.53 15.31
CA PRO A 83 -18.46 10.56 15.06
C PRO A 83 -17.84 11.96 15.20
N GLY A 84 -18.02 12.79 14.18
CA GLY A 84 -17.35 14.09 14.07
C GLY A 84 -16.03 14.07 13.28
N GLY A 85 -15.49 12.92 12.90
CA GLY A 85 -14.29 12.78 12.08
C GLY A 85 -12.96 13.00 12.82
N ASP A 86 -11.85 12.71 12.14
CA ASP A 86 -10.50 12.96 12.64
C ASP A 86 -10.30 14.46 12.95
N PRO A 87 -9.76 14.84 14.12
CA PRO A 87 -9.51 16.25 14.47
C PRO A 87 -8.68 17.01 13.44
N THR A 88 -7.79 16.33 12.71
CA THR A 88 -6.94 16.94 11.66
C THR A 88 -7.73 17.50 10.48
N ARG A 89 -9.01 17.12 10.32
CA ARG A 89 -9.90 17.69 9.28
C ARG A 89 -10.21 19.17 9.48
N ARG A 90 -10.04 19.70 10.70
CA ARG A 90 -10.45 21.06 11.09
C ARG A 90 -9.33 21.86 11.74
N LEU A 91 -8.08 21.40 11.67
CA LEU A 91 -6.97 22.13 12.26
C LEU A 91 -6.73 23.46 11.50
N PRO A 92 -6.57 24.59 12.22
CA PRO A 92 -6.25 25.87 11.60
C PRO A 92 -4.74 26.02 11.38
N GLY A 93 -4.35 27.08 10.66
CA GLY A 93 -2.95 27.50 10.50
C GLY A 93 -2.08 26.44 9.84
N SER A 94 -0.90 26.17 10.40
CA SER A 94 0.05 25.19 9.87
C SER A 94 -0.49 23.76 9.81
N GLY A 95 -1.54 23.44 10.57
CA GLY A 95 -2.18 22.12 10.58
C GLY A 95 -3.26 21.92 9.50
N ALA A 96 -3.66 22.96 8.76
CA ALA A 96 -4.80 22.89 7.83
C ALA A 96 -4.62 21.87 6.70
N GLY A 97 -3.37 21.55 6.33
CA GLY A 97 -3.05 20.56 5.31
C GLY A 97 -2.89 19.13 5.81
N TYR A 98 -2.93 18.88 7.12
CA TYR A 98 -2.53 17.57 7.68
C TYR A 98 -3.46 16.44 7.23
N PHE A 99 -4.77 16.66 7.26
CA PHE A 99 -5.70 15.62 6.86
C PHE A 99 -5.48 15.14 5.41
N PRO A 100 -5.52 15.99 4.37
CA PRO A 100 -5.28 15.55 3.00
C PRO A 100 -3.85 15.03 2.78
N MET A 101 -2.86 15.55 3.51
CA MET A 101 -1.47 15.10 3.41
C MET A 101 -1.29 13.64 3.85
N TYR A 102 -1.88 13.25 4.98
CA TYR A 102 -1.70 11.92 5.57
C TYR A 102 -2.81 10.92 5.26
N ASN A 103 -3.92 11.34 4.64
CA ASN A 103 -5.07 10.47 4.37
C ASN A 103 -5.45 10.38 2.88
N ARG A 104 -4.61 10.90 1.98
CA ARG A 104 -4.75 10.60 0.54
C ARG A 104 -4.66 9.09 0.28
N ASN A 105 -5.28 8.63 -0.81
CA ASN A 105 -5.35 7.23 -1.22
C ASN A 105 -6.04 6.26 -0.25
N LYS A 106 -6.64 6.77 0.84
CA LYS A 106 -7.43 5.97 1.79
C LYS A 106 -8.92 6.16 1.55
N ARG A 107 -9.69 5.14 1.88
CA ARG A 107 -11.14 5.24 2.08
C ARG A 107 -11.43 5.56 3.54
N SER A 108 -12.52 6.26 3.83
CA SER A 108 -12.90 6.62 5.20
C SER A 108 -14.32 6.15 5.48
N ILE A 109 -14.54 5.67 6.71
CA ILE A 109 -15.86 5.35 7.26
C ILE A 109 -15.98 5.94 8.66
N CYS A 110 -17.13 6.52 8.97
CA CYS A 110 -17.44 7.00 10.31
C CYS A 110 -18.12 5.88 11.12
N LEU A 111 -17.52 5.45 12.22
CA LEU A 111 -18.09 4.44 13.13
C LEU A 111 -17.96 4.90 14.58
N ASN A 112 -19.06 4.75 15.35
CA ASN A 112 -19.00 4.88 16.79
C ASN A 112 -18.57 3.55 17.43
N LEU A 113 -17.27 3.37 17.66
CA LEU A 113 -16.73 2.15 18.25
C LEU A 113 -17.16 1.91 19.71
N LYS A 114 -17.82 2.89 20.36
CA LYS A 114 -18.40 2.72 21.70
C LYS A 114 -19.81 2.13 21.66
N SER A 115 -20.45 2.09 20.49
CA SER A 115 -21.74 1.42 20.31
C SER A 115 -21.52 -0.05 19.93
N PRO A 116 -22.37 -0.98 20.41
CA PRO A 116 -22.32 -2.38 20.00
C PRO A 116 -22.35 -2.55 18.49
N GLU A 117 -23.19 -1.78 17.80
CA GLU A 117 -23.35 -1.83 16.34
C GLU A 117 -22.09 -1.34 15.61
N GLY A 118 -21.46 -0.27 16.11
CA GLY A 118 -20.23 0.25 15.54
C GLY A 118 -19.04 -0.68 15.75
N MET A 119 -18.98 -1.38 16.90
CA MET A 119 -17.98 -2.41 17.16
C MET A 119 -18.18 -3.62 16.24
N ASP A 120 -19.42 -4.11 16.11
CA ASP A 120 -19.75 -5.22 15.19
C ASP A 120 -19.39 -4.88 13.73
N ALA A 121 -19.70 -3.66 13.27
CA ALA A 121 -19.30 -3.21 11.94
C ALA A 121 -17.77 -3.19 11.75
N ALA A 122 -17.01 -2.73 12.76
CA ALA A 122 -15.55 -2.72 12.70
C ALA A 122 -14.96 -4.14 12.66
N LEU A 123 -15.50 -5.07 13.45
CA LEU A 123 -15.10 -6.48 13.42
C LEU A 123 -15.37 -7.12 12.06
N LYS A 124 -16.54 -6.88 11.46
CA LYS A 124 -16.86 -7.33 10.09
C LYS A 124 -15.91 -6.76 9.03
N LEU A 125 -15.38 -5.56 9.24
CA LEU A 125 -14.38 -4.98 8.35
C LEU A 125 -13.02 -5.66 8.49
N ALA A 126 -12.66 -6.09 9.71
CA ALA A 126 -11.44 -6.83 10.00
C ALA A 126 -11.50 -8.29 9.52
N ASP A 127 -12.67 -8.92 9.55
CA ASP A 127 -12.90 -10.37 9.29
C ASP A 127 -12.80 -10.81 7.81
N ARG A 128 -12.12 -10.06 6.93
CA ARG A 128 -11.95 -10.46 5.52
C ARG A 128 -10.53 -10.91 5.22
N SER A 129 -10.16 -12.05 5.81
CA SER A 129 -8.92 -12.80 5.49
C SER A 129 -9.12 -13.71 4.27
#